data_AF-A0A2J6JD23-F1
#
_entry.id   AF-A0A2J6JD23-F1
#
_cell.length_a   1.000
_cell.length_b   1.000
_cell.length_c   1.000
_cell.angle_alpha   90.00
_cell.angle_beta   90.00
_cell.angle_gamma   90.00
#
_symmetry.space_group_name_H-M   'P 1'
#
loop_
_entity.id
_entity.type
_entity.pdbx_description
1 polymer ?
#
loop_
_entity_poly.entity_id
_entity_poly.type
_entity_poly.pdbx_seq_one_letter_code
_entity_poly.pdbx_strand_id
1 'polypeptide(L)'
;MVVSELLDVVEQGFVATDGTSPRQQLLRQHRLQPFSPGYFTPDSSLFSFAAAAHQGAVAANAPRHDLPPLLASPLSPAGETELSVERLRRFFAHPCKAFIQERLGVTLAKGEEGVSEREVLTLDGLGRYQLADTLLQAALRNEEPSVWQEFLAAEGRLPVGAPGHIAFDTLWRQSTKLAATIHPHLAAPRGLAIDLTLTGIRLRGEISLQGESGPLLYRNGSLRRKDLLDSWIVHLLVNCVTAPTASRLFGRETSILFPPVSGACARLEELVGFWQQGNSAPLPFIPSASSLYVETLNKGKVADEALERVRNAWNDSWSSYGAEMNDPWLNLCGGETLLDSAQFAPLAEAIFTPLFATQEEG
;
A
#
# COMPACT_ATOMS: atom_id res chain seq x y z
N MET A 1 44.49 -6.89 23.06
CA MET A 1 45.51 -6.41 24.02
C MET A 1 46.89 -6.90 23.55
N VAL A 2 47.37 -6.42 22.40
CA VAL A 2 48.68 -6.80 21.80
C VAL A 2 49.22 -5.64 20.94
N VAL A 3 48.34 -4.98 20.18
CA VAL A 3 48.74 -3.83 19.33
C VAL A 3 49.04 -2.56 20.14
N SER A 4 48.31 -2.31 21.23
CA SER A 4 48.55 -1.15 22.09
C SER A 4 49.91 -1.21 22.79
N GLU A 5 50.26 -2.36 23.36
CA GLU A 5 51.55 -2.57 24.03
C GLU A 5 52.73 -2.45 23.07
N LEU A 6 52.58 -2.97 21.83
CA LEU A 6 53.59 -2.80 20.79
C LEU A 6 53.81 -1.32 20.46
N LEU A 7 52.74 -0.53 20.33
CA LEU A 7 52.85 0.91 20.05
C LEU A 7 53.48 1.65 21.23
N ASP A 8 53.19 1.25 22.47
CA ASP A 8 53.77 1.85 23.67
C ASP A 8 55.28 1.54 23.78
N VAL A 9 55.71 0.32 23.43
CA VAL A 9 57.14 -0.05 23.35
C VAL A 9 57.86 0.74 22.26
N VAL A 10 57.24 0.94 21.10
CA VAL A 10 57.83 1.76 20.03
C VAL A 10 57.96 3.22 20.46
N GLU A 11 56.97 3.76 21.16
CA GLU A 11 57.02 5.13 21.67
C GLU A 11 58.14 5.32 22.71
N GLN A 12 58.43 4.30 23.52
CA GLN A 12 59.47 4.35 24.55
C GLN A 12 60.87 4.05 24.01
N GLY A 13 60.98 3.23 22.96
CA GLY A 13 62.26 2.73 22.44
C GLY A 13 62.86 3.53 21.29
N PHE A 14 62.10 4.42 20.66
CA PHE A 14 62.52 5.13 19.45
C PHE A 14 62.19 6.63 19.54
N VAL A 15 62.96 7.45 18.81
CA VAL A 15 62.73 8.89 18.67
C VAL A 15 62.67 9.21 17.18
N ALA A 16 61.64 9.92 16.74
CA ALA A 16 61.54 10.35 15.35
C ALA A 16 62.57 11.44 15.04
N THR A 17 63.15 11.38 13.84
CA THR A 17 64.17 12.35 13.37
C THR A 17 63.66 13.79 13.23
N ASP A 18 62.34 13.97 13.15
CA ASP A 18 61.67 15.26 13.07
C ASP A 18 61.06 15.71 14.41
N GLY A 19 61.27 14.94 15.49
CA GLY A 19 60.76 15.24 16.83
C GLY A 19 59.28 14.91 17.07
N THR A 20 58.60 14.27 16.11
CA THR A 20 57.20 13.83 16.27
C THR A 20 57.08 12.48 16.98
N SER A 21 55.88 12.11 17.41
CA SER A 21 55.63 10.82 18.10
C SER A 21 55.81 9.63 17.12
N PRO A 22 56.70 8.66 17.41
CA PRO A 22 56.87 7.45 16.59
C PRO A 22 55.55 6.70 16.34
N ARG A 23 54.68 6.62 17.35
CA ARG A 23 53.33 6.05 17.23
C ARG A 23 52.48 6.78 16.21
N GLN A 24 52.52 8.11 16.18
CA GLN A 24 51.78 8.90 15.20
C GLN A 24 52.33 8.71 13.78
N GLN A 25 53.64 8.47 13.63
CA GLN A 25 54.24 8.17 12.33
C GLN A 25 53.81 6.81 11.77
N LEU A 26 53.60 5.81 12.64
CA LEU A 26 53.18 4.46 12.27
C LEU A 26 51.67 4.31 12.05
N LEU A 27 50.86 5.05 12.80
CA LEU A 27 49.42 4.98 12.67
C LEU A 27 48.94 5.65 11.37
N ARG A 28 48.13 4.91 10.60
CA ARG A 28 47.44 5.43 9.42
C ARG A 28 45.93 5.32 9.66
N GLN A 29 45.27 6.47 9.72
CA GLN A 29 43.81 6.54 9.84
C GLN A 29 43.19 6.50 8.44
N HIS A 30 42.58 5.37 8.11
CA HIS A 30 41.87 5.20 6.85
C HIS A 30 40.49 5.88 6.88
N ARG A 31 40.02 6.31 5.71
CA ARG A 31 38.66 6.82 5.50
C ARG A 31 37.65 5.67 5.58
N LEU A 32 36.47 5.97 6.12
CA LEU A 32 35.38 5.01 6.32
C LEU A 32 34.87 4.41 5.00
N GLN A 33 34.78 5.23 3.95
CA GLN A 33 34.26 4.80 2.64
C GLN A 33 35.41 4.55 1.66
N PRO A 34 35.41 3.43 0.92
CA PRO A 34 36.47 3.10 -0.03
C PRO A 34 36.54 4.07 -1.22
N PHE A 35 35.43 4.76 -1.53
CA PHE A 35 35.33 5.79 -2.57
C PHE A 35 35.55 7.21 -2.03
N SER A 36 36.20 7.36 -0.87
CA SER A 36 36.55 8.70 -0.38
C SER A 36 37.49 9.40 -1.36
N PRO A 37 37.21 10.65 -1.78
CA PRO A 37 38.07 11.38 -2.71
C PRO A 37 39.52 11.51 -2.26
N GLY A 38 39.76 11.53 -0.94
CA GLY A 38 41.11 11.59 -0.37
C GLY A 38 42.00 10.39 -0.69
N TYR A 39 41.48 9.30 -1.23
CA TYR A 39 42.26 8.16 -1.72
C TYR A 39 42.71 8.30 -3.19
N PHE A 40 42.24 9.31 -3.91
CA PHE A 40 42.46 9.43 -5.36
C PHE A 40 43.06 10.79 -5.75
N THR A 41 43.72 11.47 -4.82
CA THR A 41 44.52 12.66 -5.11
C THR A 41 45.98 12.27 -5.37
N PRO A 42 46.71 12.96 -6.27
CA PRO A 42 48.11 12.64 -6.59
C PRO A 42 49.02 12.55 -5.37
N ASP A 43 48.76 13.38 -4.35
CA ASP A 43 49.58 13.47 -3.13
C ASP A 43 49.05 12.62 -1.97
N SER A 44 48.09 11.71 -2.22
CA SER A 44 47.51 10.90 -1.15
C SER A 44 48.50 9.86 -0.65
N SER A 45 48.83 9.91 0.64
CA SER A 45 49.56 8.85 1.34
C SER A 45 48.74 7.58 1.58
N LEU A 46 47.44 7.61 1.23
CA LEU A 46 46.49 6.51 1.35
C LEU A 46 45.89 6.14 -0.02
N PHE A 47 46.68 6.27 -1.09
CA PHE A 47 46.18 6.06 -2.46
C PHE A 47 45.54 4.66 -2.63
N SER A 48 44.51 4.59 -3.49
CA SER A 48 43.82 3.34 -3.81
C SER A 48 43.87 3.07 -5.32
N PHE A 49 44.14 1.82 -5.69
CA PHE A 49 44.08 1.35 -7.08
C PHE A 49 42.69 0.85 -7.49
N ALA A 50 41.71 0.89 -6.60
CA ALA A 50 40.37 0.37 -6.88
C ALA A 50 39.62 1.27 -7.86
N ALA A 51 39.66 0.91 -9.15
CA ALA A 51 39.04 1.69 -10.23
C ALA A 51 37.55 1.97 -10.00
N ALA A 52 36.78 1.01 -9.49
CA ALA A 52 35.37 1.20 -9.15
C ALA A 52 35.16 2.25 -8.03
N ALA A 53 36.05 2.27 -7.05
CA ALA A 53 36.01 3.26 -5.98
C ALA A 53 36.46 4.65 -6.46
N HIS A 54 37.39 4.72 -7.42
CA HIS A 54 37.73 5.97 -8.10
C HIS A 54 36.54 6.55 -8.86
N GLN A 55 35.79 5.71 -9.60
CA GLN A 55 34.54 6.14 -10.25
C GLN A 55 33.53 6.65 -9.22
N GLY A 56 33.38 5.96 -8.09
CA GLY A 56 32.55 6.42 -6.97
C GLY A 56 33.02 7.76 -6.39
N ALA A 57 34.33 7.98 -6.26
CA ALA A 57 34.90 9.23 -5.76
C ALA A 57 34.68 10.40 -6.71
N VAL A 58 34.82 10.17 -8.02
CA VAL A 58 34.49 11.16 -9.06
C VAL A 58 33.01 11.50 -9.03
N ALA A 59 32.13 10.49 -8.94
CA ALA A 59 30.69 10.69 -8.86
C ALA A 59 30.28 11.42 -7.56
N ALA A 60 30.92 11.12 -6.42
CA ALA A 60 30.64 11.77 -5.15
C ALA A 60 31.00 13.27 -5.13
N ASN A 61 31.98 13.69 -5.94
CA ASN A 61 32.38 15.08 -6.11
C ASN A 61 31.65 15.79 -7.26
N ALA A 62 30.91 15.06 -8.10
CA ALA A 62 30.12 15.67 -9.16
C ALA A 62 28.93 16.46 -8.56
N PRO A 63 28.42 17.49 -9.28
CA PRO A 63 27.17 18.13 -8.90
C PRO A 63 26.07 17.08 -8.74
N ARG A 64 25.33 17.15 -7.63
CA ARG A 64 24.15 16.31 -7.47
C ARG A 64 23.08 16.79 -8.44
N HIS A 65 22.57 15.87 -9.23
CA HIS A 65 21.41 16.07 -10.08
C HIS A 65 20.24 15.33 -9.46
N ASP A 66 19.06 15.92 -9.54
CA ASP A 66 17.83 15.21 -9.22
C ASP A 66 17.68 14.02 -10.17
N LEU A 67 17.15 12.91 -9.66
CA LEU A 67 16.82 11.78 -10.50
C LEU A 67 15.79 12.22 -11.54
N PRO A 68 15.93 11.79 -12.82
CA PRO A 68 14.91 12.08 -13.81
C PRO A 68 13.58 11.43 -13.37
N PRO A 69 12.43 12.02 -13.77
CA PRO A 69 11.14 11.40 -13.51
C PRO A 69 11.08 9.99 -14.12
N LEU A 70 10.24 9.12 -13.54
CA LEU A 70 10.04 7.76 -14.04
C LEU A 70 9.73 7.72 -15.55
N LEU A 71 8.95 8.71 -16.02
CA LEU A 71 8.65 8.91 -17.42
C LEU A 71 9.03 10.34 -17.84
N ALA A 72 9.71 10.48 -18.97
CA ALA A 72 9.94 11.78 -19.60
C ALA A 72 8.66 12.36 -20.25
N SER A 73 7.75 11.49 -20.69
CA SER A 73 6.44 11.84 -21.25
C SER A 73 5.47 10.67 -21.08
N PRO A 74 4.15 10.90 -21.09
CA PRO A 74 3.16 9.83 -21.05
C PRO A 74 3.39 8.79 -22.14
N LEU A 75 3.17 7.52 -21.82
CA LEU A 75 3.23 6.44 -22.80
C LEU A 75 2.07 6.59 -23.79
N SER A 76 2.30 6.18 -25.04
CA SER A 76 1.20 6.06 -26.01
C SER A 76 0.11 5.13 -25.48
N PRO A 77 -1.17 5.32 -25.84
CA PRO A 77 -2.24 4.42 -25.43
C PRO A 77 -1.93 2.96 -25.78
N ALA A 78 -2.28 2.04 -24.88
CA ALA A 78 -1.99 0.61 -25.05
C ALA A 78 -2.74 -0.05 -26.24
N GLY A 79 -3.75 0.61 -26.80
CA GLY A 79 -4.66 0.03 -27.80
C GLY A 79 -5.63 -1.00 -27.22
N GLU A 80 -5.66 -1.15 -25.89
CA GLU A 80 -6.59 -2.03 -25.19
C GLU A 80 -8.01 -1.47 -25.28
N THR A 81 -8.94 -2.28 -25.79
CA THR A 81 -10.37 -1.93 -25.93
C THR A 81 -11.26 -2.72 -24.98
N GLU A 82 -10.69 -3.61 -24.17
CA GLU A 82 -11.43 -4.43 -23.21
C GLU A 82 -10.79 -4.34 -21.84
N LEU A 83 -11.60 -4.17 -20.80
CA LEU A 83 -11.16 -4.08 -19.41
C LEU A 83 -12.01 -5.02 -18.56
N SER A 84 -11.41 -5.73 -17.61
CA SER A 84 -12.18 -6.53 -16.67
C SER A 84 -12.65 -5.68 -15.48
N VAL A 85 -13.82 -6.01 -14.92
CA VAL A 85 -14.35 -5.37 -13.71
C VAL A 85 -13.36 -5.47 -12.55
N GLU A 86 -12.71 -6.63 -12.38
CA GLU A 86 -11.72 -6.87 -11.34
C GLU A 86 -10.47 -6.02 -11.54
N ARG A 87 -10.02 -5.83 -12.79
CA ARG A 87 -8.89 -4.94 -13.11
C ARG A 87 -9.21 -3.49 -12.80
N LEU A 88 -10.40 -3.01 -13.15
CA LEU A 88 -10.83 -1.66 -12.80
C LEU A 88 -10.84 -1.45 -11.27
N ARG A 89 -11.45 -2.38 -10.52
CA ARG A 89 -11.49 -2.34 -9.05
C ARG A 89 -10.08 -2.36 -8.43
N ARG A 90 -9.23 -3.27 -8.90
CA ARG A 90 -7.84 -3.40 -8.44
C ARG A 90 -6.99 -2.17 -8.77
N PHE A 91 -7.20 -1.55 -9.93
CA PHE A 91 -6.50 -0.33 -10.33
C PHE A 91 -6.76 0.79 -9.32
N PHE A 92 -8.02 1.07 -8.99
CA PHE A 92 -8.35 2.14 -8.05
C PHE A 92 -7.92 1.86 -6.60
N ALA A 93 -7.72 0.59 -6.25
CA ALA A 93 -7.14 0.24 -4.95
C ALA A 93 -5.65 0.61 -4.84
N HIS A 94 -4.90 0.66 -5.95
CA HIS A 94 -3.48 1.06 -5.99
C HIS A 94 -3.01 1.41 -7.42
N PRO A 95 -3.27 2.63 -7.92
CA PRO A 95 -3.02 2.98 -9.33
C PRO A 95 -1.55 2.91 -9.74
N CYS A 96 -0.65 3.34 -8.84
CA CYS A 96 0.79 3.29 -9.09
C CYS A 96 1.28 1.85 -9.27
N LYS A 97 0.87 0.95 -8.38
CA LYS A 97 1.19 -0.48 -8.51
C LYS A 97 0.61 -1.06 -9.80
N ALA A 98 -0.63 -0.73 -10.13
CA ALA A 98 -1.25 -1.19 -11.37
C ALA A 98 -0.48 -0.71 -12.61
N PHE A 99 -0.07 0.56 -12.66
CA PHE A 99 0.78 1.09 -13.74
C PHE A 99 2.12 0.34 -13.83
N ILE A 100 2.87 0.23 -12.73
CA ILE A 100 4.18 -0.44 -12.76
C ILE A 100 4.05 -1.93 -13.13
N GLN A 101 3.07 -2.64 -12.59
CA GLN A 101 2.91 -4.09 -12.83
C GLN A 101 2.27 -4.41 -14.18
N GLU A 102 1.16 -3.76 -14.53
CA GLU A 102 0.37 -4.10 -15.72
C GLU A 102 0.87 -3.36 -16.96
N ARG A 103 1.25 -2.09 -16.83
CA ARG A 103 1.70 -1.29 -17.97
C ARG A 103 3.19 -1.44 -18.25
N LEU A 104 4.04 -1.38 -17.22
CA LEU A 104 5.50 -1.53 -17.39
C LEU A 104 5.98 -2.99 -17.28
N GLY A 105 5.14 -3.91 -16.80
CA GLY A 105 5.53 -5.33 -16.63
C GLY A 105 6.55 -5.55 -15.51
N VAL A 106 6.71 -4.61 -14.60
CA VAL A 106 7.73 -4.65 -13.55
C VAL A 106 7.14 -5.27 -12.29
N THR A 107 7.78 -6.35 -11.80
CA THR A 107 7.46 -6.96 -10.51
C THR A 107 8.61 -6.73 -9.54
N LEU A 108 8.31 -6.17 -8.38
CA LEU A 108 9.28 -6.10 -7.28
C LEU A 108 9.40 -7.48 -6.66
N ALA A 109 10.60 -8.06 -6.74
CA ALA A 109 10.91 -9.30 -6.05
C ALA A 109 10.70 -9.07 -4.55
N LYS A 110 9.78 -9.83 -3.95
CA LYS A 110 9.75 -9.95 -2.50
C LYS A 110 10.99 -10.75 -2.10
N GLY A 111 11.76 -10.25 -1.14
CA GLY A 111 12.77 -11.08 -0.48
C GLY A 111 12.11 -12.36 0.03
N GLU A 112 12.81 -13.48 -0.01
CA GLU A 112 12.32 -14.72 0.57
C GLU A 112 11.97 -14.44 2.05
N GLU A 113 10.70 -14.60 2.40
CA GLU A 113 10.30 -14.65 3.80
C GLU A 113 10.98 -15.88 4.39
N GLY A 114 12.02 -15.65 5.19
CA GLY A 114 12.75 -16.74 5.82
C GLY A 114 11.77 -17.61 6.60
N VAL A 115 11.83 -18.93 6.40
CA VAL A 115 11.04 -19.87 7.19
C VAL A 115 11.44 -19.66 8.65
N SER A 116 10.47 -19.29 9.48
CA SER A 116 10.72 -19.15 10.91
C SER A 116 11.17 -20.50 11.47
N GLU A 117 12.40 -20.57 11.99
CA GLU A 117 12.90 -21.74 12.72
C GLU A 117 12.26 -21.88 14.11
N ARG A 118 11.44 -20.89 14.53
CA ARG A 118 10.74 -20.87 15.81
C ARG A 118 9.26 -21.20 15.64
N GLU A 119 8.78 -22.04 16.54
CA GLU A 119 7.35 -22.35 16.68
C GLU A 119 6.54 -21.08 16.96
N VAL A 120 5.37 -20.98 16.32
CA VAL A 120 4.47 -19.83 16.40
C VAL A 120 3.70 -19.87 17.73
N LEU A 121 4.20 -19.16 18.73
CA LEU A 121 3.54 -19.04 20.04
C LEU A 121 2.38 -18.03 20.03
N THR A 122 2.38 -17.10 19.06
CA THR A 122 1.35 -16.07 18.89
C THR A 122 1.07 -15.85 17.42
N LEU A 123 -0.20 -15.58 17.09
CA LEU A 123 -0.56 -15.20 15.73
C LEU A 123 -0.07 -13.77 15.44
N ASP A 124 0.68 -13.62 14.34
CA ASP A 124 1.08 -12.33 13.82
C ASP A 124 -0.11 -11.57 13.19
N GLY A 125 0.13 -10.33 12.76
CA GLY A 125 -0.95 -9.49 12.21
C GLY A 125 -1.62 -10.09 10.97
N LEU A 126 -0.83 -10.70 10.07
CA LEU A 126 -1.33 -11.29 8.83
C LEU A 126 -2.10 -12.60 9.10
N GLY A 127 -1.54 -13.49 9.92
CA GLY A 127 -2.18 -14.74 10.31
C GLY A 127 -3.50 -14.50 11.05
N ARG A 128 -3.55 -13.51 11.96
CA ARG A 128 -4.82 -13.11 12.61
C ARG A 128 -5.85 -12.64 11.61
N TYR A 129 -5.46 -11.83 10.63
CA TYR A 129 -6.37 -11.33 9.61
C TYR A 129 -6.93 -12.45 8.72
N GLN A 130 -6.06 -13.35 8.22
CA GLN A 130 -6.48 -14.49 7.40
C GLN A 130 -7.40 -15.45 8.15
N LEU A 131 -7.09 -15.69 9.43
CA LEU A 131 -7.91 -16.53 10.29
C LEU A 131 -9.26 -15.88 10.58
N ALA A 132 -9.28 -14.58 10.89
CA ALA A 132 -10.51 -13.83 11.09
C ALA A 132 -11.43 -13.92 9.85
N ASP A 133 -10.88 -13.71 8.66
CA ASP A 133 -11.66 -13.81 7.41
C ASP A 133 -12.27 -15.22 7.23
N THR A 134 -11.47 -16.27 7.49
CA THR A 134 -11.94 -17.66 7.47
C THR A 134 -13.10 -17.89 8.44
N LEU A 135 -12.96 -17.42 9.68
CA LEU A 135 -13.98 -17.58 10.73
C LEU A 135 -15.24 -16.75 10.46
N LEU A 136 -15.13 -15.60 9.79
CA LEU A 136 -16.29 -14.84 9.34
C LEU A 136 -17.09 -15.64 8.31
N GLN A 137 -16.43 -16.25 7.32
CA GLN A 137 -17.12 -17.09 6.34
C GLN A 137 -17.83 -18.29 6.99
N ALA A 138 -17.21 -18.90 8.00
CA ALA A 138 -17.82 -19.97 8.80
C ALA A 138 -19.05 -19.47 9.57
N ALA A 139 -18.91 -18.32 10.25
CA ALA A 139 -19.99 -17.72 11.02
C ALA A 139 -21.17 -17.30 10.12
N LEU A 140 -20.92 -16.76 8.91
CA LEU A 140 -21.96 -16.43 7.92
C LEU A 140 -22.71 -17.67 7.41
N ARG A 141 -22.10 -18.85 7.47
CA ARG A 141 -22.72 -20.14 7.12
C ARG A 141 -23.40 -20.82 8.31
N ASN A 142 -23.43 -20.17 9.47
CA ASN A 142 -23.94 -20.73 10.74
C ASN A 142 -23.26 -22.06 11.12
N GLU A 143 -21.96 -22.17 10.86
CA GLU A 143 -21.18 -23.36 11.22
C GLU A 143 -20.76 -23.33 12.70
N GLU A 144 -20.57 -24.52 13.28
CA GLU A 144 -20.28 -24.68 14.71
C GLU A 144 -18.80 -24.38 15.05
N PRO A 145 -18.52 -23.62 16.13
CA PRO A 145 -17.15 -23.23 16.50
C PRO A 145 -16.25 -24.41 16.85
N SER A 146 -16.78 -25.45 17.50
CA SER A 146 -15.98 -26.60 17.95
C SER A 146 -15.28 -27.30 16.80
N VAL A 147 -15.98 -27.47 15.68
CA VAL A 147 -15.44 -28.08 14.45
C VAL A 147 -14.29 -27.24 13.89
N TRP A 148 -14.46 -25.91 13.85
CA TRP A 148 -13.45 -25.00 13.33
C TRP A 148 -12.21 -24.91 14.22
N GLN A 149 -12.39 -24.94 15.54
CA GLN A 149 -11.26 -24.91 16.48
C GLN A 149 -10.38 -26.16 16.31
N GLU A 150 -10.99 -27.35 16.25
CA GLU A 150 -10.28 -28.60 16.03
C GLU A 150 -9.59 -28.63 14.66
N PHE A 151 -10.30 -28.22 13.60
CA PHE A 151 -9.76 -28.18 12.25
C PHE A 151 -8.54 -27.26 12.13
N LEU A 152 -8.63 -26.03 12.64
CA LEU A 152 -7.54 -25.05 12.56
C LEU A 152 -6.35 -25.41 13.45
N ALA A 153 -6.60 -26.07 14.58
CA ALA A 153 -5.53 -26.63 15.41
C ALA A 153 -4.80 -27.78 14.69
N ALA A 154 -5.53 -28.68 14.04
CA ALA A 154 -4.95 -29.77 13.26
C ALA A 154 -4.16 -29.29 12.03
N GLU A 155 -4.58 -28.17 11.43
CA GLU A 155 -3.86 -27.49 10.33
C GLU A 155 -2.61 -26.74 10.81
N GLY A 156 -2.37 -26.65 12.12
CA GLY A 156 -1.24 -25.89 12.69
C GLY A 156 -1.40 -24.37 12.55
N ARG A 157 -2.61 -23.88 12.28
CA ARG A 157 -2.92 -22.45 12.13
C ARG A 157 -3.21 -21.74 13.45
N LEU A 158 -3.27 -22.48 14.55
CA LEU A 158 -3.42 -21.96 15.91
C LEU A 158 -2.17 -22.30 16.73
N PRO A 159 -1.71 -21.38 17.61
CA PRO A 159 -0.71 -21.71 18.61
C PRO A 159 -1.15 -22.89 19.49
N VAL A 160 -0.20 -23.70 19.94
CA VAL A 160 -0.51 -24.89 20.75
C VAL A 160 -1.07 -24.49 22.12
N GLY A 161 -2.11 -25.21 22.56
CA GLY A 161 -2.66 -25.11 23.92
C GLY A 161 -3.51 -23.85 24.18
N ALA A 162 -3.45 -23.36 25.42
CA ALA A 162 -4.30 -22.27 25.89
C ALA A 162 -4.21 -20.96 25.07
N PRO A 163 -3.02 -20.51 24.60
CA PRO A 163 -2.93 -19.33 23.74
C PRO A 163 -3.73 -19.46 22.44
N GLY A 164 -3.73 -20.64 21.81
CA GLY A 164 -4.52 -20.90 20.61
C GLY A 164 -6.01 -20.86 20.87
N HIS A 165 -6.47 -21.45 21.98
CA HIS A 165 -7.87 -21.40 22.39
C HIS A 165 -8.35 -19.97 22.64
N ILE A 166 -7.58 -19.16 23.38
CA ILE A 166 -7.91 -17.76 23.63
C ILE A 166 -7.94 -16.95 22.33
N ALA A 167 -6.98 -17.19 21.44
CA ALA A 167 -6.92 -16.51 20.14
C ALA A 167 -8.14 -16.87 19.28
N PHE A 168 -8.50 -18.16 19.21
CA PHE A 168 -9.69 -18.64 18.51
C PHE A 168 -10.96 -18.02 19.08
N ASP A 169 -11.19 -18.13 20.39
CA ASP A 169 -12.39 -17.58 21.05
C ASP A 169 -12.56 -16.09 20.79
N THR A 170 -11.46 -15.35 20.80
CA THR A 170 -11.47 -13.91 20.52
C THR A 170 -11.87 -13.63 19.08
N LEU A 171 -11.26 -14.30 18.12
CA LEU A 171 -11.57 -14.10 16.70
C LEU A 171 -12.97 -14.62 16.34
N TRP A 172 -13.41 -15.73 16.94
CA TRP A 172 -14.77 -16.26 16.76
C TRP A 172 -15.82 -15.29 17.29
N ARG A 173 -15.66 -14.76 18.51
CA ARG A 173 -16.59 -13.74 19.04
C ARG A 173 -16.66 -12.49 18.17
N GLN A 174 -15.53 -12.03 17.65
CA GLN A 174 -15.51 -10.88 16.73
C GLN A 174 -16.21 -11.19 15.41
N SER A 175 -15.95 -12.37 14.84
CA SER A 175 -16.49 -12.81 13.56
C SER A 175 -18.00 -13.07 13.65
N THR A 176 -18.48 -13.68 14.73
CA THR A 176 -19.92 -13.91 14.96
C THR A 176 -20.68 -12.62 15.23
N LYS A 177 -20.08 -11.67 15.96
CA LYS A 177 -20.67 -10.34 16.15
C LYS A 177 -20.88 -9.62 14.79
N LEU A 178 -19.90 -9.66 13.90
CA LEU A 178 -20.01 -9.09 12.56
C LEU A 178 -20.97 -9.91 11.68
N ALA A 179 -20.93 -11.24 11.75
CA ALA A 179 -21.87 -12.09 11.02
C ALA A 179 -23.33 -11.81 11.41
N ALA A 180 -23.59 -11.49 12.68
CA ALA A 180 -24.93 -11.15 13.17
C ALA A 180 -25.45 -9.82 12.62
N THR A 181 -24.58 -8.85 12.28
CA THR A 181 -25.00 -7.59 11.64
C THR A 181 -25.19 -7.77 10.12
N ILE A 182 -24.48 -8.69 9.51
CA ILE A 182 -24.57 -8.99 8.07
C ILE A 182 -25.78 -9.87 7.73
N HIS A 183 -26.05 -10.89 8.55
CA HIS A 183 -27.08 -11.92 8.31
C HIS A 183 -28.46 -11.38 7.91
N PRO A 184 -29.02 -10.35 8.59
CA PRO A 184 -30.34 -9.81 8.25
C PRO A 184 -30.44 -9.22 6.84
N HIS A 185 -29.31 -8.99 6.19
CA HIS A 185 -29.24 -8.38 4.87
C HIS A 185 -28.73 -9.34 3.79
N LEU A 186 -28.36 -10.57 4.16
CA LEU A 186 -27.86 -11.57 3.23
C LEU A 186 -28.98 -12.23 2.43
N ALA A 187 -28.70 -12.48 1.17
CA ALA A 187 -29.54 -13.26 0.27
C ALA A 187 -28.72 -14.36 -0.42
N ALA A 188 -29.40 -15.29 -1.07
CA ALA A 188 -28.75 -16.31 -1.89
C ALA A 188 -27.87 -15.64 -2.98
N PRO A 189 -26.59 -16.04 -3.13
CA PRO A 189 -25.70 -15.44 -4.10
C PRO A 189 -26.25 -15.55 -5.53
N ARG A 190 -26.27 -14.43 -6.25
CA ARG A 190 -26.66 -14.36 -7.65
C ARG A 190 -25.59 -13.65 -8.48
N GLY A 191 -25.21 -14.26 -9.59
CA GLY A 191 -24.33 -13.64 -10.58
C GLY A 191 -25.02 -12.51 -11.35
N LEU A 192 -24.35 -11.39 -11.49
CA LEU A 192 -24.73 -10.30 -12.39
C LEU A 192 -23.62 -10.08 -13.40
N ALA A 193 -23.89 -10.41 -14.66
CA ALA A 193 -22.98 -10.14 -15.76
C ALA A 193 -22.92 -8.63 -16.04
N ILE A 194 -21.69 -8.12 -16.14
CA ILE A 194 -21.39 -6.76 -16.58
C ILE A 194 -20.84 -6.83 -18.00
N ASP A 195 -21.46 -6.10 -18.91
CA ASP A 195 -20.99 -5.87 -20.27
C ASP A 195 -21.40 -4.46 -20.70
N LEU A 196 -20.50 -3.51 -20.46
CA LEU A 196 -20.72 -2.08 -20.71
C LEU A 196 -19.66 -1.57 -21.68
N THR A 197 -20.03 -0.64 -22.56
CA THR A 197 -19.06 0.08 -23.40
C THR A 197 -19.02 1.53 -22.96
N LEU A 198 -17.89 1.96 -22.40
CA LEU A 198 -17.68 3.26 -21.77
C LEU A 198 -16.38 3.84 -22.32
N THR A 199 -16.42 5.08 -22.83
CA THR A 199 -15.24 5.78 -23.39
C THR A 199 -14.39 4.95 -24.38
N GLY A 200 -15.03 4.09 -25.17
CA GLY A 200 -14.37 3.20 -26.14
C GLY A 200 -13.75 1.93 -25.55
N ILE A 201 -13.93 1.69 -24.25
CA ILE A 201 -13.52 0.47 -23.54
C ILE A 201 -14.76 -0.39 -23.24
N ARG A 202 -14.70 -1.67 -23.60
CA ARG A 202 -15.69 -2.66 -23.21
C ARG A 202 -15.32 -3.25 -21.85
N LEU A 203 -16.05 -2.85 -20.82
CA LEU A 203 -15.90 -3.35 -19.45
C LEU A 203 -16.71 -4.65 -19.28
N ARG A 204 -16.04 -5.75 -18.95
CA ARG A 204 -16.66 -7.07 -18.75
C ARG A 204 -16.31 -7.71 -17.42
N GLY A 205 -17.24 -8.47 -16.86
CA GLY A 205 -16.99 -9.27 -15.66
C GLY A 205 -18.29 -9.75 -15.04
N GLU A 206 -18.19 -10.32 -13.85
CA GLU A 206 -19.34 -10.78 -13.09
C GLU A 206 -19.27 -10.26 -11.66
N ILE A 207 -20.38 -9.72 -11.16
CA ILE A 207 -20.52 -9.27 -9.78
C ILE A 207 -21.43 -10.26 -9.05
N SER A 208 -20.94 -10.84 -7.95
CA SER A 208 -21.79 -11.62 -7.05
C SER A 208 -22.62 -10.67 -6.18
N LEU A 209 -23.94 -10.73 -6.36
CA LEU A 209 -24.91 -10.06 -5.52
C LEU A 209 -25.31 -11.00 -4.38
N GLN A 210 -25.06 -10.59 -3.15
CA GLN A 210 -25.34 -11.40 -1.95
C GLN A 210 -26.21 -10.64 -0.93
N GLY A 211 -26.73 -9.48 -1.29
CA GLY A 211 -27.65 -8.71 -0.45
C GLY A 211 -29.09 -8.77 -0.96
N GLU A 212 -30.05 -8.68 -0.04
CA GLU A 212 -31.48 -8.62 -0.39
C GLU A 212 -31.80 -7.43 -1.31
N SER A 213 -31.19 -6.27 -1.01
CA SER A 213 -31.45 -5.02 -1.73
C SER A 213 -30.46 -4.72 -2.85
N GLY A 214 -29.43 -5.56 -3.07
CA GLY A 214 -28.34 -5.26 -4.01
C GLY A 214 -26.97 -5.80 -3.59
N PRO A 215 -25.87 -5.14 -4.00
CA PRO A 215 -24.52 -5.49 -3.55
C PRO A 215 -24.38 -5.44 -2.04
N LEU A 216 -23.76 -6.47 -1.46
CA LEU A 216 -23.38 -6.53 -0.06
C LEU A 216 -21.91 -6.93 0.00
N LEU A 217 -21.08 -6.04 0.52
CA LEU A 217 -19.66 -6.25 0.72
C LEU A 217 -19.34 -6.19 2.22
N TYR A 218 -18.28 -6.86 2.64
CA TYR A 218 -17.86 -6.82 4.03
C TYR A 218 -16.36 -7.04 4.18
N ARG A 219 -15.84 -6.63 5.35
CA ARG A 219 -14.46 -6.83 5.77
C ARG A 219 -14.43 -7.20 7.24
N ASN A 220 -13.74 -8.29 7.58
CA ASN A 220 -13.50 -8.63 8.98
C ASN A 220 -12.40 -7.74 9.60
N GLY A 221 -12.76 -6.49 9.89
CA GLY A 221 -11.87 -5.47 10.45
C GLY A 221 -12.42 -4.07 10.21
N SER A 222 -11.65 -3.04 10.55
CA SER A 222 -11.99 -1.67 10.21
C SER A 222 -11.98 -1.48 8.68
N LEU A 223 -12.96 -0.74 8.17
CA LEU A 223 -13.04 -0.39 6.75
C LEU A 223 -11.87 0.51 6.37
N ARG A 224 -11.14 0.12 5.32
CA ARG A 224 -10.09 0.95 4.73
C ARG A 224 -10.68 1.74 3.57
N ARG A 225 -9.98 2.79 3.16
CA ARG A 225 -10.43 3.67 2.07
C ARG A 225 -10.56 2.95 0.74
N LYS A 226 -9.71 1.95 0.48
CA LYS A 226 -9.85 1.06 -0.68
C LYS A 226 -11.06 0.14 -0.62
N ASP A 227 -11.50 -0.29 0.57
CA ASP A 227 -12.70 -1.14 0.70
C ASP A 227 -13.96 -0.29 0.42
N LEU A 228 -13.95 0.97 0.87
CA LEU A 228 -14.99 1.95 0.56
C LEU A 228 -15.05 2.26 -0.95
N LEU A 229 -13.90 2.52 -1.57
CA LEU A 229 -13.82 2.80 -3.00
C LEU A 229 -14.22 1.59 -3.86
N ASP A 230 -13.82 0.39 -3.46
CA ASP A 230 -14.22 -0.86 -4.10
C ASP A 230 -15.75 -1.04 -4.07
N SER A 231 -16.37 -0.81 -2.90
CA SER A 231 -17.83 -0.86 -2.75
C SER A 231 -18.53 0.20 -3.59
N TRP A 232 -17.95 1.40 -3.72
CA TRP A 232 -18.50 2.46 -4.57
C TRP A 232 -18.46 2.09 -6.06
N ILE A 233 -17.34 1.53 -6.54
CA ILE A 233 -17.22 1.06 -7.92
C ILE A 233 -18.24 -0.05 -8.20
N VAL A 234 -18.39 -1.01 -7.30
CA VAL A 234 -19.42 -2.06 -7.41
C VAL A 234 -20.83 -1.45 -7.44
N HIS A 235 -21.11 -0.49 -6.56
CA HIS A 235 -22.39 0.21 -6.51
C HIS A 235 -22.73 0.90 -7.85
N LEU A 236 -21.76 1.60 -8.45
CA LEU A 236 -21.92 2.23 -9.77
C LEU A 236 -22.15 1.21 -10.89
N LEU A 237 -21.37 0.13 -10.92
CA LEU A 237 -21.50 -0.93 -11.91
C LEU A 237 -22.89 -1.56 -11.90
N VAL A 238 -23.42 -1.85 -10.71
CA VAL A 238 -24.74 -2.46 -10.57
C VAL A 238 -25.84 -1.47 -10.96
N ASN A 239 -25.80 -0.23 -10.47
CA ASN A 239 -26.78 0.81 -10.83
C ASN A 239 -26.73 1.22 -12.32
N CYS A 240 -25.70 0.82 -13.06
CA CYS A 240 -25.67 0.97 -14.52
C CYS A 240 -26.51 -0.06 -15.28
N VAL A 241 -26.58 -1.28 -14.77
CA VAL A 241 -27.16 -2.42 -15.50
C VAL A 241 -28.46 -2.95 -14.89
N THR A 242 -28.81 -2.49 -13.68
CA THR A 242 -30.03 -2.87 -12.97
C THR A 242 -30.92 -1.67 -12.68
N ALA A 243 -32.13 -1.93 -12.18
CA ALA A 243 -32.95 -0.91 -11.56
C ALA A 243 -32.21 -0.24 -10.37
N PRO A 244 -32.59 1.00 -9.99
CA PRO A 244 -32.00 1.72 -8.86
C PRO A 244 -31.92 0.85 -7.61
N THR A 245 -30.70 0.66 -7.10
CA THR A 245 -30.36 -0.39 -6.13
C THR A 245 -29.43 0.16 -5.06
N ALA A 246 -29.70 -0.17 -3.80
CA ALA A 246 -28.83 0.20 -2.69
C ALA A 246 -27.67 -0.79 -2.54
N SER A 247 -26.56 -0.36 -1.97
CA SER A 247 -25.42 -1.24 -1.65
C SER A 247 -25.01 -1.08 -0.19
N ARG A 248 -24.65 -2.19 0.47
CA ARG A 248 -24.24 -2.19 1.87
C ARG A 248 -22.80 -2.65 2.01
N LEU A 249 -22.04 -1.94 2.85
CA LEU A 249 -20.67 -2.28 3.21
C LEU A 249 -20.54 -2.42 4.72
N PHE A 250 -20.13 -3.61 5.19
CA PHE A 250 -19.97 -3.90 6.61
C PHE A 250 -18.50 -4.02 7.02
N GLY A 251 -18.12 -3.29 8.07
CA GLY A 251 -16.89 -3.49 8.82
C GLY A 251 -17.20 -3.91 10.26
N ARG A 252 -16.15 -4.15 11.06
CA ARG A 252 -16.29 -4.67 12.43
C ARG A 252 -17.15 -3.79 13.34
N GLU A 253 -17.10 -2.47 13.15
CA GLU A 253 -17.75 -1.47 14.01
C GLU A 253 -18.51 -0.41 13.19
N THR A 254 -18.53 -0.53 11.86
CA THR A 254 -19.12 0.47 10.97
C THR A 254 -19.90 -0.20 9.85
N SER A 255 -21.06 0.32 9.53
CA SER A 255 -21.87 -0.05 8.37
C SER A 255 -22.07 1.20 7.51
N ILE A 256 -21.97 1.03 6.20
CA ILE A 256 -22.19 2.09 5.23
C ILE A 256 -23.27 1.63 4.25
N LEU A 257 -24.22 2.53 3.98
CA LEU A 257 -25.23 2.38 2.97
C LEU A 257 -24.95 3.35 1.82
N PHE A 258 -24.95 2.83 0.60
CA PHE A 258 -25.05 3.64 -0.60
C PHE A 258 -26.48 3.54 -1.14
N PRO A 259 -27.32 4.57 -0.99
CA PRO A 259 -28.63 4.61 -1.63
C PRO A 259 -28.47 4.64 -3.16
N PRO A 260 -29.53 4.31 -3.93
CA PRO A 260 -29.48 4.33 -5.38
C PRO A 260 -29.00 5.67 -5.94
N VAL A 261 -28.03 5.63 -6.85
CA VAL A 261 -27.42 6.82 -7.43
C VAL A 261 -27.92 7.08 -8.85
N SER A 262 -28.31 8.32 -9.14
CA SER A 262 -28.62 8.77 -10.50
C SER A 262 -27.33 9.05 -11.28
N GLY A 263 -27.33 8.75 -12.58
CA GLY A 263 -26.15 8.99 -13.42
C GLY A 263 -24.96 8.06 -13.13
N ALA A 264 -25.21 6.85 -12.60
CA ALA A 264 -24.18 5.86 -12.29
C ALA A 264 -23.19 5.64 -13.46
N CYS A 265 -23.70 5.58 -14.69
CA CYS A 265 -22.86 5.32 -15.86
C CYS A 265 -22.00 6.49 -16.28
N ALA A 266 -22.46 7.74 -16.13
CA ALA A 266 -21.62 8.90 -16.37
C ALA A 266 -20.43 8.92 -15.38
N ARG A 267 -20.68 8.59 -14.11
CA ARG A 267 -19.62 8.47 -13.10
C ARG A 267 -18.66 7.33 -13.40
N LEU A 268 -19.20 6.20 -13.86
CA LEU A 268 -18.37 5.06 -14.24
C LEU A 268 -17.52 5.36 -15.50
N GLU A 269 -18.05 6.13 -16.46
CA GLU A 269 -17.30 6.64 -17.61
C GLU A 269 -16.11 7.51 -17.18
N GLU A 270 -16.31 8.41 -16.20
CA GLU A 270 -15.22 9.21 -15.63
C GLU A 270 -14.13 8.31 -15.01
N LEU A 271 -14.52 7.29 -14.24
CA LEU A 271 -13.58 6.34 -13.64
C LEU A 271 -12.80 5.55 -14.71
N VAL A 272 -13.46 5.11 -15.79
CA VAL A 272 -12.78 4.46 -16.91
C VAL A 272 -11.82 5.43 -17.62
N GLY A 273 -12.19 6.70 -17.74
CA GLY A 273 -11.31 7.76 -18.24
C GLY A 273 -10.06 7.95 -17.38
N PHE A 274 -10.19 7.95 -16.05
CA PHE A 274 -9.03 8.01 -15.14
C PHE A 274 -8.17 6.75 -15.20
N TRP A 275 -8.78 5.58 -15.39
CA TRP A 275 -8.02 4.35 -15.67
C TRP A 275 -7.20 4.47 -16.96
N GLN A 276 -7.77 4.99 -18.05
CA GLN A 276 -7.03 5.22 -19.30
C GLN A 276 -5.83 6.16 -19.12
N GLN A 277 -6.01 7.23 -18.33
CA GLN A 277 -4.92 8.14 -17.95
C GLN A 277 -3.84 7.42 -17.13
N GLY A 278 -4.26 6.67 -16.11
CA GLY A 278 -3.37 5.89 -15.25
C GLY A 278 -2.68 4.72 -15.94
N ASN A 279 -3.18 4.30 -17.11
CA ASN A 279 -2.53 3.31 -17.97
C ASN A 279 -1.51 3.95 -18.95
N SER A 280 -1.43 5.28 -18.98
CA SER A 280 -0.50 6.04 -19.83
C SER A 280 0.63 6.67 -19.01
N ALA A 281 0.35 7.10 -17.79
CA ALA A 281 1.33 7.60 -16.82
C ALA A 281 0.85 7.30 -15.38
N PRO A 282 1.73 7.34 -14.35
CA PRO A 282 1.30 7.22 -12.98
C PRO A 282 0.19 8.22 -12.63
N LEU A 283 -0.99 7.71 -12.24
CA LEU A 283 -2.10 8.56 -11.82
C LEU A 283 -1.79 9.13 -10.43
N PRO A 284 -1.80 10.47 -10.22
CA PRO A 284 -1.57 11.09 -8.92
C PRO A 284 -2.82 10.98 -8.04
N PHE A 285 -3.22 9.75 -7.76
CA PHE A 285 -4.34 9.38 -6.91
C PHE A 285 -3.86 8.34 -5.90
N ILE A 286 -3.96 8.70 -4.63
CA ILE A 286 -3.56 7.87 -3.51
C ILE A 286 -4.80 7.73 -2.62
N PRO A 287 -5.46 6.56 -2.55
CA PRO A 287 -6.81 6.45 -1.98
C PRO A 287 -6.95 7.05 -0.58
N SER A 288 -5.99 6.81 0.32
CA SER A 288 -6.06 7.32 1.68
C SER A 288 -5.81 8.84 1.73
N ALA A 289 -4.79 9.34 1.05
CA ALA A 289 -4.50 10.78 0.98
C ALA A 289 -5.63 11.58 0.28
N SER A 290 -6.13 11.10 -0.85
CA SER A 290 -7.22 11.71 -1.60
C SER A 290 -8.53 11.71 -0.81
N SER A 291 -8.83 10.62 -0.08
CA SER A 291 -9.96 10.57 0.86
C SER A 291 -9.82 11.61 1.96
N LEU A 292 -8.64 11.72 2.60
CA LEU A 292 -8.40 12.66 3.69
C LEU A 292 -8.51 14.12 3.22
N TYR A 293 -8.04 14.42 2.01
CA TYR A 293 -8.19 15.73 1.38
C TYR A 293 -9.67 16.13 1.30
N VAL A 294 -10.51 15.30 0.69
CA VAL A 294 -11.94 15.61 0.50
C VAL A 294 -12.71 15.61 1.84
N GLU A 295 -12.40 14.70 2.77
CA GLU A 295 -12.99 14.74 4.13
C GLU A 295 -12.68 16.06 4.84
N THR A 296 -11.52 16.65 4.59
CA THR A 296 -11.09 17.92 5.19
C THR A 296 -11.81 19.10 4.56
N LEU A 297 -11.99 19.08 3.23
CA LEU A 297 -12.83 20.06 2.52
C LEU A 297 -14.28 20.01 3.01
N ASN A 298 -14.85 18.82 3.19
CA ASN A 298 -16.21 18.63 3.68
C ASN A 298 -16.41 19.17 5.12
N LYS A 299 -15.33 19.37 5.87
CA LYS A 299 -15.34 20.04 7.19
C LYS A 299 -15.24 21.57 7.09
N GLY A 300 -15.35 22.14 5.89
CA GLY A 300 -15.30 23.57 5.62
C GLY A 300 -13.90 24.16 5.58
N LYS A 301 -12.86 23.33 5.42
CA LYS A 301 -11.48 23.81 5.25
C LYS A 301 -11.18 24.16 3.79
N VAL A 302 -10.26 25.09 3.60
CA VAL A 302 -9.78 25.47 2.26
C VAL A 302 -8.78 24.45 1.72
N ALA A 303 -8.55 24.44 0.40
CA ALA A 303 -7.70 23.48 -0.28
C ALA A 303 -6.27 23.41 0.28
N ASP A 304 -5.65 24.56 0.58
CA ASP A 304 -4.29 24.61 1.11
C ASP A 304 -4.18 23.94 2.50
N GLU A 305 -5.15 24.20 3.39
CA GLU A 305 -5.22 23.55 4.71
C GLU A 305 -5.44 22.04 4.58
N ALA A 306 -6.27 21.61 3.61
CA ALA A 306 -6.51 20.21 3.34
C ALA A 306 -5.25 19.49 2.83
N LEU A 307 -4.48 20.12 1.92
CA LEU A 307 -3.20 19.59 1.44
C LEU A 307 -2.15 19.53 2.56
N GLU A 308 -2.05 20.56 3.40
CA GLU A 308 -1.13 20.56 4.54
C GLU A 308 -1.44 19.41 5.50
N ARG A 309 -2.72 19.18 5.79
CA ARG A 309 -3.15 18.04 6.61
C ARG A 309 -2.79 16.70 5.99
N VAL A 310 -2.93 16.56 4.68
CA VAL A 310 -2.54 15.34 3.96
C VAL A 310 -1.03 15.11 4.07
N ARG A 311 -0.21 16.14 3.83
CA ARG A 311 1.26 16.05 3.98
C ARG A 311 1.68 15.69 5.40
N ASN A 312 1.04 16.28 6.40
CA ASN A 312 1.31 15.95 7.80
C ASN A 312 0.95 14.49 8.12
N ALA A 313 -0.17 13.98 7.61
CA ALA A 313 -0.56 12.58 7.78
C ALA A 313 0.37 11.62 7.02
N TRP A 314 0.82 11.99 5.82
CA TRP A 314 1.78 11.23 5.02
C TRP A 314 3.12 11.05 5.73
N ASN A 315 3.62 12.11 6.35
CA ASN A 315 4.91 12.12 7.07
C ASN A 315 4.82 11.57 8.51
N ASP A 316 3.62 11.27 9.01
CA ASP A 316 3.45 10.64 10.33
C ASP A 316 3.51 9.11 10.22
N SER A 317 4.69 8.56 10.50
CA SER A 317 4.97 7.12 10.52
C SER A 317 4.09 6.29 11.46
N TRP A 318 3.44 6.91 12.45
CA TRP A 318 2.53 6.24 13.38
C TRP A 318 1.07 6.25 12.92
N SER A 319 0.76 7.02 11.88
CA SER A 319 -0.59 7.08 11.31
C SER A 319 -0.84 5.94 10.33
N SER A 320 -2.12 5.58 10.14
CA SER A 320 -2.51 4.63 9.07
C SER A 320 -2.16 5.13 7.66
N TYR A 321 -1.86 6.42 7.50
CA TYR A 321 -1.49 7.07 6.25
C TYR A 321 0.03 6.99 5.99
N GLY A 322 0.86 7.02 7.05
CA GLY A 322 2.32 6.87 6.94
C GLY A 322 2.79 5.49 6.47
N ALA A 323 1.92 4.48 6.51
CA ALA A 323 2.18 3.18 5.88
C ALA A 323 2.36 3.30 4.34
N GLU A 324 1.74 4.30 3.70
CA GLU A 324 1.85 4.55 2.25
C GLU A 324 3.17 5.23 1.88
N MET A 325 3.79 6.01 2.78
CA MET A 325 5.13 6.57 2.59
C MET A 325 6.20 5.50 2.33
N ASN A 326 6.06 4.34 3.00
CA ASN A 326 6.98 3.22 2.85
C ASN A 326 6.57 2.24 1.72
N ASP A 327 5.53 2.57 0.94
CA ASP A 327 5.10 1.71 -0.17
C ASP A 327 6.08 1.84 -1.36
N PRO A 328 6.76 0.75 -1.76
CA PRO A 328 7.76 0.81 -2.80
C PRO A 328 7.17 1.16 -4.18
N TRP A 329 5.90 0.85 -4.43
CA TRP A 329 5.23 1.19 -5.70
C TRP A 329 4.91 2.69 -5.78
N LEU A 330 4.52 3.31 -4.67
CA LEU A 330 4.31 4.77 -4.63
C LEU A 330 5.64 5.50 -4.81
N ASN A 331 6.70 5.03 -4.13
CA ASN A 331 8.04 5.61 -4.26
C ASN A 331 8.60 5.54 -5.69
N LEU A 332 8.33 4.46 -6.43
CA LEU A 332 8.71 4.38 -7.85
C LEU A 332 7.96 5.40 -8.74
N CYS A 333 6.74 5.77 -8.37
CA CYS A 333 5.92 6.73 -9.11
C CYS A 333 6.12 8.19 -8.68
N GLY A 334 6.99 8.46 -7.70
CA GLY A 334 7.29 9.81 -7.20
C GLY A 334 7.00 10.02 -5.71
N GLY A 335 6.34 9.07 -5.04
CA GLY A 335 6.05 9.13 -3.61
C GLY A 335 5.25 10.39 -3.25
N GLU A 336 5.79 11.20 -2.33
CA GLU A 336 5.15 12.46 -1.90
C GLU A 336 4.95 13.46 -3.03
N THR A 337 5.79 13.45 -4.09
CA THR A 337 5.67 14.41 -5.20
C THR A 337 4.39 14.22 -6.02
N LEU A 338 3.71 13.08 -5.86
CA LEU A 338 2.38 12.86 -6.45
C LEU A 338 1.34 13.82 -5.87
N LEU A 339 1.50 14.24 -4.62
CA LEU A 339 0.63 15.21 -3.95
C LEU A 339 0.78 16.63 -4.51
N ASP A 340 1.93 16.93 -5.12
CA ASP A 340 2.23 18.23 -5.74
C ASP A 340 1.71 18.35 -7.17
N SER A 341 1.19 17.25 -7.72
CA SER A 341 0.59 17.26 -9.06
C SER A 341 -0.66 18.14 -9.10
N ALA A 342 -0.75 19.00 -10.11
CA ALA A 342 -1.96 19.78 -10.38
C ALA A 342 -3.22 18.91 -10.61
N GLN A 343 -3.05 17.61 -10.88
CA GLN A 343 -4.15 16.66 -11.05
C GLN A 343 -4.62 16.03 -9.73
N PHE A 344 -3.82 16.06 -8.65
CA PHE A 344 -4.13 15.36 -7.41
C PHE A 344 -5.47 15.81 -6.82
N ALA A 345 -5.64 17.11 -6.56
CA ALA A 345 -6.86 17.65 -5.95
C ALA A 345 -8.10 17.45 -6.84
N PRO A 346 -8.08 17.79 -8.15
CA PRO A 346 -9.21 17.50 -9.04
C PRO A 346 -9.60 16.02 -9.10
N LEU A 347 -8.63 15.10 -9.13
CA LEU A 347 -8.90 13.65 -9.11
C LEU A 347 -9.51 13.20 -7.78
N ALA A 348 -8.97 13.69 -6.66
CA ALA A 348 -9.49 13.39 -5.34
C ALA A 348 -10.96 13.82 -5.22
N GLU A 349 -11.27 15.04 -5.63
CA GLU A 349 -12.64 15.59 -5.60
C GLU A 349 -13.57 14.85 -6.57
N ALA A 350 -13.15 14.58 -7.80
CA ALA A 350 -13.96 13.87 -8.78
C ALA A 350 -14.38 12.46 -8.29
N ILE A 351 -13.48 11.77 -7.58
CA ILE A 351 -13.73 10.39 -7.12
C ILE A 351 -14.44 10.36 -5.77
N PHE A 352 -13.96 11.12 -4.76
CA PHE A 352 -14.44 11.00 -3.39
C PHE A 352 -15.60 11.93 -3.05
N THR A 353 -15.74 13.09 -3.69
CA THR A 353 -16.88 13.99 -3.42
C THR A 353 -18.23 13.29 -3.67
N PRO A 354 -18.48 12.65 -4.84
CA PRO A 354 -19.76 11.97 -5.04
C PRO A 354 -19.95 10.74 -4.15
N LEU A 355 -18.86 10.04 -3.83
CA LEU A 355 -18.89 8.91 -2.90
C LEU A 355 -19.36 9.39 -1.52
N PHE A 356 -18.73 10.41 -0.96
CA PHE A 356 -19.06 10.93 0.37
C PHE A 356 -20.39 11.68 0.43
N ALA A 357 -20.84 12.27 -0.67
CA ALA A 357 -22.16 12.87 -0.76
C ALA A 357 -23.28 11.83 -0.79
N THR A 358 -22.99 10.61 -1.25
CA THR A 358 -23.97 9.52 -1.35
C THR A 358 -23.98 8.63 -0.12
N GLN A 359 -22.85 8.48 0.59
CA GLN A 359 -22.77 7.57 1.73
C GLN A 359 -23.70 7.98 2.88
N GLU A 360 -24.35 7.00 3.49
CA GLU A 360 -25.12 7.12 4.72
C GLU A 360 -24.60 6.12 5.76
N GLU A 361 -24.78 6.42 7.06
CA GLU A 361 -24.57 5.42 8.12
C GLU A 361 -25.61 4.30 7.95
N GLY A 362 -25.13 3.06 7.83
CA GLY A 362 -25.91 1.93 7.29
C GLY A 362 -26.57 1.01 8.29
#